data_AF-A0A918H728-F1
#
_entry.id   AF-A0A918H728-F1
#
_cell.length_a   1.000
_cell.length_b   1.000
_cell.length_c   1.000
_cell.angle_alpha   90.00
_cell.angle_beta   90.00
_cell.angle_gamma   90.00
#
_symmetry.space_group_name_H-M   'P 1'
#
loop_
_entity.id
_entity.type
_entity.pdbx_description
1 polymer ?
#
loop_
_entity_poly.entity_id
_entity_poly.type
_entity_poly.pdbx_seq_one_letter_code
_entity_poly.pdbx_strand_id
1 'polypeptide(L)'
;MWQLTAGSAVLGLALAAGAVTTAGPWDSGQRKAERSWAAAQEGTGGAHHEPGAPGPQRPTPAPSAAGVLTALASPRGAAPGDLVPRLVPLLNDPGLGPLRSASVVDATTGKRLYGAGDTTPMTPASTIKIATAVAALTALGPDHRIATTVVAGKDARRITLVGGGDATLDRARLRALAAGTARALRDRGVTTVRLAYDTSLYQGPVTHRIGPNDNLAPVVPLMLHAGRLDNSTYGTARRSADPAFDTATAFGQLLGKAGVAVEAAPAPGRAPKGPEAVTVAKTLSAPLSALVERTLTHSDNDLAEALARQTALKTGRPASFDGAAKAVRTTLARLDVPLTGARFADGSGLDRRDQVSAALLTALLTRAADPARPALRPVLTGLPVGGFSGTLRSRFEDGSPGAGLVRAKTGTLTGVNALAGTVVTADGRLLAFAFLAGRTPSADTAQPALDRLSAALAPPR
;
A
#
# COMPACT_ATOMS: atom_id res chain seq x y z
N MET A 1 -52.12 7.31 5.71
CA MET A 1 -50.85 6.59 6.00
C MET A 1 -49.85 6.60 4.84
N TRP A 2 -50.26 6.84 3.58
CA TRP A 2 -49.34 6.94 2.42
C TRP A 2 -48.66 8.31 2.21
N GLN A 3 -49.25 9.39 2.72
CA GLN A 3 -48.68 10.75 2.55
C GLN A 3 -47.46 11.03 3.45
N LEU A 4 -47.32 10.32 4.59
CA LEU A 4 -46.19 10.47 5.51
C LEU A 4 -44.92 9.75 5.02
N THR A 5 -45.06 8.63 4.31
CA THR A 5 -43.93 7.89 3.73
C THR A 5 -43.36 8.58 2.50
N ALA A 6 -44.19 9.20 1.66
CA ALA A 6 -43.73 9.98 0.50
C ALA A 6 -42.98 11.25 0.94
N GLY A 7 -43.46 11.96 1.96
CA GLY A 7 -42.78 13.13 2.51
C GLY A 7 -41.40 12.82 3.09
N SER A 8 -41.26 11.66 3.74
CA SER A 8 -40.00 11.21 4.35
C SER A 8 -38.93 10.84 3.30
N ALA A 9 -39.34 10.21 2.20
CA ALA A 9 -38.42 9.86 1.11
C ALA A 9 -37.91 11.09 0.35
N VAL A 10 -38.77 12.08 0.12
CA VAL A 10 -38.40 13.34 -0.55
C VAL A 10 -37.47 14.18 0.33
N LEU A 11 -37.73 14.26 1.64
CA LEU A 11 -36.82 14.94 2.57
C LEU A 11 -35.45 14.24 2.66
N GLY A 12 -35.44 12.90 2.66
CA GLY A 12 -34.20 12.11 2.67
C GLY A 12 -33.34 12.32 1.42
N LEU A 13 -33.96 12.38 0.24
CA LEU A 13 -33.28 12.67 -1.02
C LEU A 13 -32.77 14.12 -1.10
N ALA A 14 -33.54 15.09 -0.60
CA ALA A 14 -33.12 16.48 -0.55
C ALA A 14 -31.93 16.69 0.41
N LEU A 15 -31.94 16.03 1.58
CA LEU A 15 -30.82 16.06 2.53
C LEU A 15 -29.56 15.37 1.98
N ALA A 16 -29.72 14.24 1.28
CA ALA A 16 -28.61 13.55 0.63
C ALA A 16 -28.01 14.37 -0.51
N ALA A 17 -28.84 14.99 -1.36
CA ALA A 17 -28.37 15.87 -2.44
C ALA A 17 -27.71 17.16 -1.91
N GLY A 18 -28.21 17.72 -0.80
CA GLY A 18 -27.57 18.85 -0.09
C GLY A 18 -26.21 18.48 0.51
N ALA A 19 -26.07 17.29 1.07
CA ALA A 19 -24.78 16.79 1.58
C ALA A 19 -23.76 16.53 0.46
N VAL A 20 -24.19 16.03 -0.69
CA VAL A 20 -23.29 15.80 -1.85
C VAL A 20 -22.86 17.11 -2.52
N THR A 21 -23.74 18.10 -2.62
CA THR A 21 -23.43 19.39 -3.24
C THR A 21 -22.53 20.28 -2.39
N THR A 22 -22.64 20.19 -1.06
CA THR A 22 -21.74 20.88 -0.11
C THR A 22 -20.35 20.21 0.03
N ALA A 23 -20.24 18.90 -0.25
CA ALA A 23 -19.00 18.13 -0.11
C ALA A 23 -18.02 18.23 -1.30
N GLY A 24 -18.48 18.68 -2.48
CA GLY A 24 -17.67 18.75 -3.70
C GLY A 24 -17.30 17.37 -4.31
N PRO A 25 -16.81 17.33 -5.56
CA PRO A 25 -16.58 16.07 -6.26
C PRO A 25 -15.43 15.25 -5.67
N TRP A 26 -15.66 13.94 -5.59
CA TRP A 26 -14.75 12.90 -5.12
C TRP A 26 -13.88 12.41 -6.28
N ASP A 27 -12.58 12.28 -6.08
CA ASP A 27 -11.69 11.70 -7.09
C ASP A 27 -10.56 10.92 -6.42
N SER A 28 -10.37 9.67 -6.85
CA SER A 28 -9.24 8.80 -6.49
C SER A 28 -8.98 8.63 -4.99
N GLY A 29 -10.05 8.45 -4.20
CA GLY A 29 -9.95 8.03 -2.80
C GLY A 29 -9.63 9.12 -1.77
N GLN A 30 -9.53 10.39 -2.15
CA GLN A 30 -9.27 11.50 -1.20
C GLN A 30 -10.09 12.77 -1.54
N ARG A 31 -10.57 13.50 -0.52
CA ARG A 31 -11.44 14.68 -0.75
C ARG A 31 -10.64 15.81 -1.42
N LYS A 32 -11.28 16.54 -2.35
CA LYS A 32 -10.66 17.68 -3.05
C LYS A 32 -10.27 18.80 -2.07
N ALA A 33 -11.10 19.06 -1.06
CA ALA A 33 -10.83 20.04 0.01
C ALA A 33 -9.62 19.66 0.89
N GLU A 34 -9.41 18.37 1.17
CA GLU A 34 -8.26 17.88 1.93
C GLU A 34 -6.95 18.06 1.13
N ARG A 35 -7.00 17.85 -0.20
CA ARG A 35 -5.87 18.16 -1.10
C ARG A 35 -5.56 19.65 -1.16
N SER A 36 -6.59 20.50 -1.28
CA SER A 36 -6.40 21.96 -1.29
C SER A 36 -5.88 22.50 0.04
N TRP A 37 -6.30 21.92 1.17
CA TRP A 37 -5.81 22.27 2.49
C TRP A 37 -4.36 21.85 2.73
N ALA A 38 -3.98 20.63 2.31
CA ALA A 38 -2.60 20.17 2.34
C ALA A 38 -1.67 21.02 1.44
N ALA A 39 -2.15 21.41 0.25
CA ALA A 39 -1.41 22.29 -0.65
C ALA A 39 -1.31 23.74 -0.11
N ALA A 40 -2.31 24.22 0.64
CA ALA A 40 -2.28 25.54 1.27
C ALA A 40 -1.29 25.62 2.44
N GLN A 41 -0.98 24.50 3.11
CA GLN A 41 0.06 24.43 4.14
C GLN A 41 1.49 24.40 3.58
N GLU A 42 1.67 24.14 2.27
CA GLU A 42 2.99 24.17 1.60
C GLU A 42 3.35 25.56 1.03
N GLY A 43 2.45 26.55 1.14
CA GLY A 43 2.65 27.91 0.65
C GLY A 43 2.93 28.94 1.75
N THR A 44 4.21 29.32 1.90
CA THR A 44 4.75 30.50 2.64
C THR A 44 4.78 30.39 4.18
N GLY A 45 5.85 30.73 4.91
CA GLY A 45 7.13 31.32 4.55
C GLY A 45 8.05 31.46 5.78
N GLY A 46 9.33 31.67 5.50
CA GLY A 46 10.37 32.14 6.42
C GLY A 46 11.58 32.49 5.55
N ALA A 47 12.31 33.59 5.69
CA ALA A 47 12.31 34.64 6.69
C ALA A 47 12.92 35.91 6.08
N HIS A 48 12.33 37.08 6.34
CA HIS A 48 13.07 38.34 6.44
C HIS A 48 12.50 39.05 7.67
N HIS A 49 13.34 39.24 8.69
CA HIS A 49 13.00 39.98 9.89
C HIS A 49 13.30 41.47 9.65
N GLU A 50 12.27 42.30 9.69
CA GLU A 50 12.39 43.70 10.14
C GLU A 50 11.55 43.86 11.42
N PRO A 51 12.05 44.56 12.46
CA PRO A 51 11.31 44.77 13.69
C PRO A 51 10.42 46.02 13.57
N GLY A 52 9.10 45.84 13.66
CA GLY A 52 8.18 46.95 13.98
C GLY A 52 6.86 46.99 13.21
N ALA A 53 5.92 46.08 13.54
CA ALA A 53 4.48 46.33 13.36
C ALA A 53 3.65 45.34 14.21
N PRO A 54 2.50 45.74 14.77
CA PRO A 54 1.63 44.83 15.53
C PRO A 54 0.97 43.82 14.57
N GLY A 55 1.21 42.52 14.78
CA GLY A 55 0.66 41.46 13.94
C GLY A 55 -0.84 41.24 14.12
N PRO A 56 -1.57 40.78 13.08
CA PRO A 56 -2.99 40.49 13.18
C PRO A 56 -3.25 39.26 14.06
N GLN A 57 -4.33 39.31 14.85
CA GLN A 57 -4.75 38.21 15.74
C GLN A 57 -4.86 36.89 14.95
N ARG A 58 -4.18 35.85 15.45
CA ARG A 58 -4.35 34.48 14.94
C ARG A 58 -5.82 34.07 15.09
N PRO A 59 -6.47 33.49 14.06
CA PRO A 59 -7.80 32.94 14.20
C PRO A 59 -7.79 31.84 15.27
N THR A 60 -8.72 31.91 16.22
CA THR A 60 -8.96 30.83 17.18
C THR A 60 -9.33 29.53 16.46
N PRO A 61 -8.91 28.36 16.96
CA PRO A 61 -9.33 27.07 16.42
C PRO A 61 -10.86 26.99 16.35
N ALA A 62 -11.39 26.53 15.23
CA ALA A 62 -12.82 26.24 15.12
C ALA A 62 -13.19 25.21 16.21
N PRO A 63 -14.33 25.39 16.91
CA PRO A 63 -14.78 24.43 17.90
C PRO A 63 -14.93 23.06 17.22
N SER A 64 -14.35 22.02 17.84
CA SER A 64 -14.56 20.65 17.40
C SER A 64 -16.06 20.40 17.29
N ALA A 65 -16.52 20.04 16.09
CA ALA A 65 -17.91 19.62 15.91
C ALA A 65 -18.22 18.51 16.93
N ALA A 66 -19.35 18.63 17.63
CA ALA A 66 -19.81 17.59 18.52
C ALA A 66 -19.88 16.27 17.74
N GLY A 67 -19.40 15.17 18.35
CA GLY A 67 -19.39 13.86 17.72
C GLY A 67 -20.80 13.46 17.28
N VAL A 68 -21.04 13.41 15.96
CA VAL A 68 -22.33 13.04 15.35
C VAL A 68 -22.60 11.53 15.44
N LEU A 69 -21.68 10.77 16.05
CA LEU A 69 -21.90 9.37 16.40
C LEU A 69 -21.98 9.29 17.92
N THR A 70 -23.19 9.23 18.45
CA THR A 70 -23.46 8.57 19.74
C THR A 70 -22.65 7.28 19.74
N ALA A 71 -21.76 7.12 20.72
CA ALA A 71 -21.07 5.86 20.93
C ALA A 71 -22.15 4.78 21.02
N LEU A 72 -22.24 3.92 19.99
CA LEU A 72 -23.03 2.71 20.07
C LEU A 72 -22.56 2.02 21.35
N ALA A 73 -23.48 1.80 22.28
CA ALA A 73 -23.24 1.06 23.50
C ALA A 73 -22.36 -0.16 23.17
N SER A 74 -21.42 -0.49 24.06
CA SER A 74 -20.53 -1.65 23.91
C SER A 74 -21.32 -2.81 23.31
N PRO A 75 -20.90 -3.37 22.16
CA PRO A 75 -21.70 -4.37 21.46
C PRO A 75 -22.03 -5.46 22.48
N ARG A 76 -23.34 -5.66 22.74
CA ARG A 76 -23.81 -6.79 23.53
C ARG A 76 -23.29 -8.01 22.80
N GLY A 77 -22.27 -8.65 23.35
CA GLY A 77 -21.56 -9.71 22.67
C GLY A 77 -22.55 -10.79 22.24
N ALA A 78 -22.85 -10.86 20.94
CA ALA A 78 -23.40 -12.06 20.37
C ALA A 78 -22.45 -13.20 20.77
N ALA A 79 -23.00 -14.22 21.44
CA ALA A 79 -22.23 -15.36 21.86
C ALA A 79 -21.51 -15.96 20.64
N PRO A 80 -20.27 -16.47 20.78
CA PRO A 80 -19.51 -17.14 19.71
C PRO A 80 -20.17 -18.40 19.08
N GLY A 81 -21.45 -18.65 19.35
CA GLY A 81 -22.11 -19.95 19.21
C GLY A 81 -22.50 -20.38 17.79
N ASP A 82 -22.41 -19.54 16.75
CA ASP A 82 -23.04 -19.87 15.45
C ASP A 82 -22.11 -19.75 14.23
N LEU A 83 -20.78 -19.63 14.40
CA LEU A 83 -19.86 -19.62 13.25
C LEU A 83 -19.55 -21.02 12.72
N VAL A 84 -19.47 -22.02 13.59
CA VAL A 84 -19.15 -23.41 13.21
C VAL A 84 -20.16 -23.99 12.21
N PRO A 85 -21.48 -24.00 12.48
CA PRO A 85 -22.45 -24.56 11.54
C PRO A 85 -22.54 -23.78 10.21
N ARG A 86 -22.17 -22.50 10.20
CA ARG A 86 -22.13 -21.66 8.98
C ARG A 86 -20.88 -21.92 8.14
N LEU A 87 -19.71 -22.02 8.77
CA LEU A 87 -18.43 -22.09 8.07
C LEU A 87 -18.03 -23.50 7.69
N VAL A 88 -18.35 -24.53 8.48
CA VAL A 88 -17.93 -25.91 8.20
C VAL A 88 -18.45 -26.42 6.86
N PRO A 89 -19.74 -26.27 6.50
CA PRO A 89 -20.22 -26.69 5.18
C PRO A 89 -19.53 -25.95 4.03
N LEU A 90 -19.27 -24.65 4.19
CA LEU A 90 -18.61 -23.82 3.17
C LEU A 90 -17.12 -24.14 3.02
N LEU A 91 -16.44 -24.52 4.10
CA LEU A 91 -15.05 -25.01 4.04
C LEU A 91 -14.95 -26.36 3.33
N ASN A 92 -16.05 -27.12 3.26
CA ASN A 92 -16.15 -28.37 2.51
C ASN A 92 -16.37 -28.20 1.01
N ASP A 93 -16.43 -26.96 0.51
CA ASP A 93 -16.55 -26.69 -0.92
C ASP A 93 -15.35 -27.26 -1.70
N PRO A 94 -15.58 -28.13 -2.71
CA PRO A 94 -14.50 -28.75 -3.47
C PRO A 94 -13.65 -27.75 -4.26
N GLY A 95 -14.17 -26.54 -4.54
CA GLY A 95 -13.42 -25.46 -5.17
C GLY A 95 -12.25 -24.95 -4.32
N LEU A 96 -12.26 -25.18 -3.00
CA LEU A 96 -11.15 -24.83 -2.11
C LEU A 96 -10.00 -25.85 -2.14
N GLY A 97 -10.20 -27.01 -2.77
CA GLY A 97 -9.22 -28.09 -2.76
C GLY A 97 -9.05 -28.72 -1.37
N PRO A 98 -8.15 -29.71 -1.26
CA PRO A 98 -7.98 -30.51 -0.04
C PRO A 98 -7.20 -29.80 1.08
N LEU A 99 -6.40 -28.78 0.76
CA LEU A 99 -5.65 -28.02 1.76
C LEU A 99 -6.40 -26.74 2.08
N ARG A 100 -6.92 -26.63 3.30
CA ARG A 100 -7.75 -25.50 3.72
C ARG A 100 -7.43 -25.09 5.15
N SER A 101 -7.31 -23.80 5.36
CA SER A 101 -7.09 -23.19 6.67
C SER A 101 -8.00 -21.98 6.83
N ALA A 102 -8.53 -21.80 8.04
CA ALA A 102 -9.46 -20.73 8.37
C ALA A 102 -9.21 -20.21 9.78
N SER A 103 -9.19 -18.89 9.93
CA SER A 103 -9.14 -18.19 11.23
C SER A 103 -10.15 -17.05 11.23
N VAL A 104 -10.93 -16.92 12.31
CA VAL A 104 -11.82 -15.78 12.56
C VAL A 104 -11.61 -15.31 13.99
N VAL A 105 -11.38 -14.01 14.15
CA VAL A 105 -11.00 -13.36 15.41
C VAL A 105 -11.83 -12.09 15.59
N ASP A 106 -12.26 -11.82 16.82
CA ASP A 106 -12.76 -10.50 17.19
C ASP A 106 -11.61 -9.48 17.12
N ALA A 107 -11.68 -8.52 16.21
CA ALA A 107 -10.60 -7.57 15.98
C ALA A 107 -10.40 -6.57 17.14
N THR A 108 -11.39 -6.43 18.03
CA THR A 108 -11.34 -5.56 19.21
C THR A 108 -10.70 -6.28 20.38
N THR A 109 -11.13 -7.52 20.67
CA THR A 109 -10.67 -8.25 21.86
C THR A 109 -9.50 -9.21 21.56
N GLY A 110 -9.20 -9.48 20.29
CA GLY A 110 -8.25 -10.51 19.87
C GLY A 110 -8.72 -11.95 20.16
N LYS A 111 -9.98 -12.15 20.57
CA LYS A 111 -10.50 -13.47 20.91
C LYS A 111 -10.73 -14.28 19.63
N ARG A 112 -10.12 -15.46 19.54
CA ARG A 112 -10.42 -16.43 18.48
C ARG A 112 -11.87 -16.91 18.59
N LEU A 113 -12.63 -16.75 17.51
CA LEU A 113 -14.03 -17.18 17.40
C LEU A 113 -14.16 -18.46 16.59
N TYR A 114 -13.29 -18.67 15.60
CA TYR A 114 -13.23 -19.89 14.81
C TYR A 114 -11.79 -20.16 14.34
N GLY A 115 -11.42 -21.45 14.25
CA GLY A 115 -10.12 -21.89 13.76
C GLY A 115 -10.20 -23.31 13.20
N ALA A 116 -9.70 -23.52 11.98
CA ALA A 116 -9.53 -24.83 11.37
C ALA A 116 -8.18 -24.85 10.64
N GLY A 117 -7.22 -25.66 11.10
CA GLY A 117 -5.84 -25.64 10.60
C GLY A 117 -5.19 -24.25 10.67
N ASP A 118 -5.64 -23.40 11.59
CA ASP A 118 -5.36 -21.95 11.62
C ASP A 118 -3.88 -21.63 11.92
N THR A 119 -3.17 -22.57 12.56
CA THR A 119 -1.74 -22.48 12.87
C THR A 119 -0.86 -23.14 11.81
N THR A 120 -1.43 -23.89 10.87
CA THR A 120 -0.68 -24.56 9.79
C THR A 120 -0.21 -23.53 8.76
N PRO A 121 1.10 -23.39 8.52
CA PRO A 121 1.61 -22.52 7.47
C PRO A 121 1.22 -23.04 6.08
N MET A 122 0.79 -22.13 5.21
CA MET A 122 0.47 -22.39 3.82
C MET A 122 1.03 -21.28 2.92
N THR A 123 1.18 -21.54 1.63
CA THR A 123 1.52 -20.49 0.65
C THR A 123 0.40 -19.44 0.60
N PRO A 124 0.65 -18.17 0.95
CA PRO A 124 -0.40 -17.14 1.05
C PRO A 124 -0.82 -16.48 -0.27
N ALA A 125 0.02 -16.62 -1.30
CA ALA A 125 0.02 -15.70 -2.42
C ALA A 125 0.06 -14.22 -1.93
N SER A 126 -0.61 -13.30 -2.65
CA SER A 126 -0.61 -11.86 -2.33
C SER A 126 -1.22 -11.46 -0.98
N THR A 127 -1.78 -12.39 -0.18
CA THR A 127 -2.19 -12.06 1.20
C THR A 127 -0.99 -11.77 2.10
N ILE A 128 0.23 -12.21 1.73
CA ILE A 128 1.47 -11.86 2.44
C ILE A 128 1.76 -10.36 2.46
N LYS A 129 1.22 -9.60 1.49
CA LYS A 129 1.37 -8.15 1.46
C LYS A 129 0.82 -7.47 2.73
N ILE A 130 -0.11 -8.10 3.46
CA ILE A 130 -0.53 -7.65 4.79
C ILE A 130 0.66 -7.63 5.75
N ALA A 131 1.44 -8.72 5.79
CA ALA A 131 2.63 -8.83 6.63
C ALA A 131 3.73 -7.85 6.21
N THR A 132 3.97 -7.71 4.90
CA THR A 132 4.92 -6.72 4.36
C THR A 132 4.52 -5.29 4.71
N ALA A 133 3.25 -4.94 4.57
CA ALA A 133 2.71 -3.61 4.89
C ALA A 133 2.81 -3.30 6.39
N VAL A 134 2.38 -4.23 7.25
CA VAL A 134 2.52 -4.08 8.71
C VAL A 134 3.98 -3.89 9.10
N ALA A 135 4.90 -4.68 8.51
CA ALA A 135 6.32 -4.57 8.80
C ALA A 135 6.89 -3.21 8.39
N ALA A 136 6.56 -2.73 7.18
CA ALA A 136 7.02 -1.43 6.70
C ALA A 136 6.49 -0.28 7.57
N LEU A 137 5.21 -0.25 7.90
CA LEU A 137 4.65 0.78 8.78
C LEU A 137 5.23 0.73 10.19
N THR A 138 5.46 -0.46 10.74
CA THR A 138 6.08 -0.63 12.07
C THR A 138 7.53 -0.14 12.09
N ALA A 139 8.28 -0.33 11.00
CA ALA A 139 9.68 0.08 10.95
C ALA A 139 9.85 1.58 10.60
N LEU A 140 9.07 2.10 9.66
CA LEU A 140 9.29 3.43 9.08
C LEU A 140 8.28 4.49 9.54
N GLY A 141 7.08 4.09 9.96
CA GLY A 141 5.96 5.00 10.23
C GLY A 141 5.19 5.43 8.96
N PRO A 142 3.94 5.89 9.09
CA PRO A 142 3.06 6.18 7.96
C PRO A 142 3.50 7.41 7.14
N ASP A 143 4.22 8.35 7.75
CA ASP A 143 4.63 9.61 7.11
C ASP A 143 5.95 9.50 6.35
N HIS A 144 6.63 8.34 6.43
CA HIS A 144 7.88 8.14 5.73
C HIS A 144 7.68 8.32 4.22
N ARG A 145 8.63 8.98 3.57
CA ARG A 145 8.66 9.17 2.12
C ARG A 145 9.99 8.70 1.57
N ILE A 146 9.94 8.00 0.45
CA ILE A 146 11.09 7.47 -0.26
C ILE A 146 11.59 8.58 -1.20
N ALA A 147 12.88 8.90 -1.12
CA ALA A 147 13.48 9.97 -1.90
C ALA A 147 14.18 9.45 -3.16
N THR A 148 14.00 10.13 -4.28
CA THR A 148 14.88 10.02 -5.45
C THR A 148 15.65 11.32 -5.55
N THR A 149 16.98 11.24 -5.57
CA THR A 149 17.85 12.43 -5.45
C THR A 149 18.81 12.54 -6.62
N VAL A 150 19.26 13.76 -6.91
CA VAL A 150 20.34 14.02 -7.85
C VAL A 150 21.51 14.59 -7.07
N VAL A 151 22.66 13.91 -7.16
CA VAL A 151 23.90 14.29 -6.47
C VAL A 151 24.89 14.79 -7.51
N ALA A 152 25.42 15.99 -7.30
CA ALA A 152 26.53 16.54 -8.09
C ALA A 152 27.87 16.19 -7.44
N GLY A 153 28.86 15.88 -8.26
CA GLY A 153 30.27 15.82 -7.85
C GLY A 153 30.88 17.22 -7.67
N LYS A 154 32.15 17.26 -7.29
CA LYS A 154 32.91 18.48 -6.94
C LYS A 154 32.77 19.64 -7.95
N ASP A 155 32.87 19.33 -9.25
CA ASP A 155 32.80 20.32 -10.34
C ASP A 155 31.38 20.53 -10.91
N ALA A 156 30.39 19.82 -10.36
CA ALA A 156 29.02 19.74 -10.85
C ALA A 156 28.84 19.32 -12.33
N ARG A 157 29.92 18.93 -13.04
CA ARG A 157 29.89 18.43 -14.42
C ARG A 157 29.59 16.94 -14.50
N ARG A 158 29.70 16.22 -13.38
CA ARG A 158 29.15 14.87 -13.21
C ARG A 158 28.02 14.92 -12.20
N ILE A 159 26.86 14.42 -12.62
CA ILE A 159 25.70 14.22 -11.75
C ILE A 159 25.31 12.74 -11.71
N THR A 160 24.76 12.31 -10.58
CA THR A 160 24.25 10.96 -10.39
C THR A 160 22.79 11.01 -9.98
N LEU A 161 21.90 10.36 -10.74
CA LEU A 161 20.52 10.10 -10.36
C LEU A 161 20.47 8.88 -9.44
N VAL A 162 20.10 9.09 -8.18
CA VAL A 162 20.14 8.06 -7.13
C VAL A 162 18.72 7.60 -6.82
N GLY A 163 18.48 6.30 -7.04
CA GLY A 163 17.20 5.67 -6.70
C GLY A 163 17.09 5.35 -5.21
N GLY A 164 16.02 5.80 -4.56
CA GLY A 164 15.71 5.44 -3.17
C GLY A 164 14.80 4.23 -3.02
N GLY A 165 14.28 3.68 -4.11
CA GLY A 165 13.29 2.60 -4.09
C GLY A 165 11.84 3.04 -4.24
N ASP A 166 11.57 4.23 -4.77
CA ASP A 166 10.20 4.66 -5.09
C ASP A 166 9.75 4.07 -6.43
N ALA A 167 9.01 2.96 -6.39
CA ALA A 167 8.44 2.34 -7.59
C ALA A 167 7.31 3.17 -8.24
N THR A 168 6.83 4.24 -7.58
CA THR A 168 5.73 5.07 -8.09
C THR A 168 6.20 6.29 -8.89
N LEU A 169 7.51 6.57 -8.94
CA LEU A 169 8.05 7.77 -9.59
C LEU A 169 7.42 7.93 -10.98
N ASP A 170 6.73 9.05 -11.20
CA ASP A 170 6.01 9.31 -12.44
C ASP A 170 6.74 10.37 -13.29
N ARG A 171 6.24 10.56 -14.51
CA ARG A 171 6.84 11.47 -15.49
C ARG A 171 6.75 12.94 -15.07
N ALA A 172 5.74 13.33 -14.29
CA ALA A 172 5.57 14.70 -13.81
C ALA A 172 6.60 15.00 -12.71
N ARG A 173 6.75 14.10 -11.74
CA ARG A 173 7.79 14.19 -10.69
C ARG A 173 9.20 14.10 -11.27
N LEU A 174 9.44 13.26 -12.27
CA LEU A 174 10.73 13.21 -12.97
C LEU A 174 11.04 14.52 -13.70
N ARG A 175 10.04 15.15 -14.34
CA ARG A 175 10.18 16.47 -14.97
C ARG A 175 10.48 17.57 -13.95
N ALA A 176 9.79 17.57 -12.81
CA ALA A 176 10.04 18.52 -11.74
C ALA A 176 11.46 18.35 -11.16
N LEU A 177 11.91 17.10 -10.98
CA LEU A 177 13.27 16.78 -10.57
C LEU A 177 14.30 17.33 -11.56
N ALA A 178 14.11 17.09 -12.87
CA ALA A 178 15.00 17.58 -13.91
C ALA A 178 15.04 19.12 -13.96
N ALA A 179 13.90 19.78 -13.86
CA ALA A 179 13.84 21.24 -13.81
C ALA A 179 14.54 21.82 -12.58
N GLY A 180 14.40 21.18 -11.41
CA GLY A 180 15.12 21.55 -10.19
C GLY A 180 16.63 21.39 -10.33
N THR A 181 17.08 20.25 -10.87
CA THR A 181 18.49 20.00 -11.16
C THR A 181 19.05 21.04 -12.15
N ALA A 182 18.33 21.32 -13.24
CA ALA A 182 18.78 22.27 -14.25
C ALA A 182 18.90 23.71 -13.72
N ARG A 183 18.05 24.13 -12.77
CA ARG A 183 18.22 25.41 -12.07
C ARG A 183 19.50 25.40 -11.23
N ALA A 184 19.64 24.40 -10.35
CA ALA A 184 20.79 24.29 -9.45
C ALA A 184 22.15 24.19 -10.16
N LEU A 185 22.20 23.60 -11.37
CA LEU A 185 23.40 23.54 -12.20
C LEU A 185 23.71 24.87 -12.91
N ARG A 186 22.69 25.54 -13.46
CA ARG A 186 22.86 26.83 -14.13
C ARG A 186 23.25 27.95 -13.17
N ASP A 187 22.77 27.91 -11.93
CA ASP A 187 23.21 28.82 -10.86
C ASP A 187 24.73 28.69 -10.57
N ARG A 188 25.35 27.59 -11.01
CA ARG A 188 26.79 27.32 -10.93
C ARG A 188 27.51 27.49 -12.28
N GLY A 189 26.84 28.04 -13.30
CA GLY A 189 27.38 28.19 -14.65
C GLY A 189 27.55 26.87 -15.42
N VAL A 190 26.90 25.78 -15.00
CA VAL A 190 26.99 24.47 -15.65
C VAL A 190 25.78 24.24 -16.56
N THR A 191 26.03 24.14 -17.87
CA THR A 191 25.01 23.85 -18.90
C THR A 191 25.21 22.51 -19.59
N THR A 192 26.28 21.78 -19.26
CA THR A 192 26.61 20.48 -19.85
C THR A 192 27.10 19.54 -18.75
N VAL A 193 26.59 18.30 -18.72
CA VAL A 193 26.94 17.31 -17.70
C VAL A 193 27.10 15.90 -18.28
N ARG A 194 27.82 15.05 -17.55
CA ARG A 194 27.73 13.59 -17.64
C ARG A 194 26.76 13.07 -16.59
N LEU A 195 25.82 12.24 -17.03
CA LEU A 195 24.81 11.64 -16.17
C LEU A 195 25.15 10.18 -15.85
N ALA A 196 25.27 9.86 -14.57
CA ALA A 196 25.29 8.50 -14.06
C ALA A 196 23.98 8.17 -13.33
N TYR A 197 23.72 6.89 -13.07
CA TYR A 197 22.64 6.45 -12.19
C TYR A 197 23.11 5.42 -11.16
N ASP A 198 22.65 5.59 -9.92
CA ASP A 198 23.04 4.75 -8.78
C ASP A 198 21.88 3.84 -8.36
N THR A 199 22.07 2.54 -8.58
CA THR A 199 21.17 1.47 -8.15
C THR A 199 21.71 0.67 -6.97
N SER A 200 22.83 1.08 -6.40
CA SER A 200 23.59 0.29 -5.40
C SER A 200 22.94 0.23 -4.01
N LEU A 201 21.82 0.93 -3.82
CA LEU A 201 21.00 0.83 -2.62
C LEU A 201 20.42 -0.57 -2.46
N TYR A 202 20.01 -1.22 -3.55
CA TYR A 202 19.53 -2.61 -3.53
C TYR A 202 20.69 -3.57 -3.82
N GLN A 203 20.71 -4.69 -3.12
CA GLN A 203 21.79 -5.67 -3.14
C GLN A 203 21.28 -7.03 -3.63
N GLY A 204 22.18 -7.82 -4.21
CA GLY A 204 21.86 -9.16 -4.70
C GLY A 204 21.11 -9.13 -6.05
N PRO A 205 20.46 -10.25 -6.42
CA PRO A 205 19.75 -10.36 -7.69
C PRO A 205 18.62 -9.34 -7.82
N VAL A 206 18.50 -8.73 -8.99
CA VAL A 206 17.38 -7.84 -9.34
C VAL A 206 16.19 -8.64 -9.90
N THR A 207 16.45 -9.80 -10.49
CA THR A 207 15.40 -10.66 -11.06
C THR A 207 14.71 -11.45 -9.96
N HIS A 208 13.38 -11.36 -9.90
CA HIS A 208 12.57 -12.19 -9.00
C HIS A 208 12.70 -13.68 -9.35
N ARG A 209 12.52 -14.58 -8.38
CA ARG A 209 12.61 -16.02 -8.59
C ARG A 209 11.63 -16.57 -9.63
N ILE A 210 10.53 -15.88 -9.88
CA ILE A 210 9.54 -16.27 -10.90
C ILE A 210 10.02 -15.94 -12.33
N GLY A 211 11.21 -15.37 -12.49
CA GLY A 211 11.79 -14.97 -13.76
C GLY A 211 11.18 -13.69 -14.32
N PRO A 212 11.62 -13.25 -15.52
CA PRO A 212 11.00 -12.14 -16.25
C PRO A 212 9.53 -12.44 -16.59
N ASN A 213 8.64 -11.52 -16.28
CA ASN A 213 7.19 -11.66 -16.52
C ASN A 213 6.50 -10.30 -16.36
N ASP A 214 5.18 -10.26 -16.59
CA ASP A 214 4.40 -9.01 -16.60
C ASP A 214 3.90 -8.57 -15.21
N ASN A 215 4.11 -9.37 -14.15
CA ASN A 215 3.63 -9.08 -12.79
C ASN A 215 4.50 -8.06 -12.06
N LEU A 216 5.80 -7.99 -12.35
CA LEU A 216 6.74 -7.03 -11.73
C LEU A 216 7.96 -6.81 -12.62
N ALA A 217 8.54 -5.62 -12.56
CA ALA A 217 9.80 -5.29 -13.22
C ALA A 217 11.01 -5.89 -12.46
N PRO A 218 12.22 -5.88 -13.04
CA PRO A 218 13.44 -6.09 -12.27
C PRO A 218 13.45 -5.20 -11.03
N VAL A 219 13.74 -5.78 -9.86
CA VAL A 219 13.60 -5.10 -8.58
C VAL A 219 14.84 -4.26 -8.28
N VAL A 220 14.81 -3.03 -8.78
CA VAL A 220 15.87 -2.01 -8.64
C VAL A 220 15.35 -0.79 -7.88
N PRO A 221 16.21 0.07 -7.31
CA PRO A 221 15.74 1.20 -6.51
C PRO A 221 15.41 2.44 -7.37
N LEU A 222 15.62 2.38 -8.68
CA LEU A 222 15.35 3.45 -9.63
C LEU A 222 14.49 2.92 -10.78
N MET A 223 13.23 3.35 -10.83
CA MET A 223 12.33 3.02 -11.94
C MET A 223 11.27 4.10 -12.10
N LEU A 224 10.94 4.41 -13.35
CA LEU A 224 9.81 5.23 -13.73
C LEU A 224 8.59 4.31 -13.87
N HIS A 225 7.49 4.66 -13.21
CA HIS A 225 6.19 4.03 -13.38
C HIS A 225 6.22 2.50 -13.24
N ALA A 226 6.89 2.00 -12.19
CA ALA A 226 7.11 0.58 -11.94
C ALA A 226 7.71 -0.19 -13.15
N GLY A 227 8.45 0.49 -14.03
CA GLY A 227 9.01 -0.09 -15.24
C GLY A 227 7.98 -0.55 -16.28
N ARG A 228 6.73 -0.06 -16.22
CA ARG A 228 5.67 -0.41 -17.19
C ARG A 228 5.93 0.27 -18.53
N LEU A 229 5.67 -0.48 -19.61
CA LEU A 229 5.82 0.00 -20.99
C LEU A 229 4.51 0.50 -21.61
N ASP A 230 3.42 0.47 -20.86
CA ASP A 230 2.11 0.98 -21.23
C ASP A 230 1.64 2.08 -20.25
N ASN A 231 0.41 2.57 -20.45
CA ASN A 231 -0.17 3.64 -19.62
C ASN A 231 -0.97 3.12 -18.42
N SER A 232 -1.01 1.81 -18.20
CA SER A 232 -1.76 1.24 -17.08
C SER A 232 -1.05 1.57 -15.77
N THR A 233 -1.79 1.76 -14.68
CA THR A 233 -1.24 2.19 -13.38
C THR A 233 -1.15 1.06 -12.36
N TYR A 234 -1.74 -0.10 -12.64
CA TYR A 234 -1.74 -1.29 -11.81
C TYR A 234 -2.02 -2.55 -12.65
N GLY A 235 -1.86 -3.73 -12.03
CA GLY A 235 -2.08 -5.03 -12.69
C GLY A 235 -0.87 -5.48 -13.50
N THR A 236 -1.04 -6.51 -14.32
CA THR A 236 0.02 -6.99 -15.23
C THR A 236 0.25 -6.01 -16.38
N ALA A 237 1.49 -5.85 -16.79
CA ALA A 237 1.86 -5.15 -18.01
C ALA A 237 3.26 -5.59 -18.44
N ARG A 238 3.54 -5.44 -19.74
CA ARG A 238 4.91 -5.61 -20.24
C ARG A 238 5.85 -4.67 -19.49
N ARG A 239 6.96 -5.22 -18.99
CA ARG A 239 7.95 -4.49 -18.19
C ARG A 239 9.23 -4.23 -18.97
N SER A 240 9.88 -3.12 -18.66
CA SER A 240 11.25 -2.85 -19.09
C SER A 240 12.20 -3.90 -18.50
N ALA A 241 13.17 -4.31 -19.32
CA ALA A 241 14.28 -5.16 -18.88
C ALA A 241 15.36 -4.38 -18.12
N ASP A 242 15.44 -3.06 -18.31
CA ASP A 242 16.36 -2.16 -17.60
C ASP A 242 15.65 -0.87 -17.17
N PRO A 243 14.75 -0.94 -16.18
CA PRO A 243 13.97 0.21 -15.75
C PRO A 243 14.84 1.34 -15.17
N ALA A 244 16.05 1.06 -14.68
CA ALA A 244 16.95 2.08 -14.16
C ALA A 244 17.57 2.90 -15.29
N PHE A 245 18.07 2.24 -16.34
CA PHE A 245 18.59 2.90 -17.53
C PHE A 245 17.50 3.72 -18.25
N ASP A 246 16.29 3.17 -18.40
CA ASP A 246 15.18 3.88 -19.03
C ASP A 246 14.80 5.15 -18.25
N THR A 247 14.81 5.07 -16.93
CA THR A 247 14.53 6.21 -16.04
C THR A 247 15.62 7.28 -16.17
N ALA A 248 16.89 6.89 -16.16
CA ALA A 248 18.01 7.81 -16.33
C ALA A 248 18.00 8.47 -17.72
N THR A 249 17.64 7.72 -18.77
CA THR A 249 17.50 8.23 -20.13
C THR A 249 16.36 9.27 -20.21
N ALA A 250 15.20 8.95 -19.65
CA ALA A 250 14.08 9.89 -19.58
C ALA A 250 14.45 11.16 -18.79
N PHE A 251 15.18 11.02 -17.68
CA PHE A 251 15.68 12.15 -16.90
C PHE A 251 16.65 13.03 -17.70
N GLY A 252 17.61 12.44 -18.40
CA GLY A 252 18.56 13.16 -19.26
C GLY A 252 17.87 13.93 -20.39
N GLN A 253 16.84 13.34 -21.02
CA GLN A 253 16.03 14.04 -22.02
C GLN A 253 15.28 15.25 -21.42
N LEU A 254 14.77 15.12 -20.20
CA LEU A 254 14.09 16.21 -19.48
C LEU A 254 15.07 17.30 -19.05
N LEU A 255 16.31 16.96 -18.68
CA LEU A 255 17.38 17.92 -18.43
C LEU A 255 17.74 18.72 -19.68
N GLY A 256 17.89 18.05 -20.83
CA GLY A 256 18.13 18.71 -22.12
C GLY A 256 17.05 19.73 -22.45
N LYS A 257 15.78 19.36 -22.26
CA LYS A 257 14.63 20.27 -22.42
C LYS A 257 14.62 21.42 -21.40
N ALA A 258 15.28 21.27 -20.26
CA ALA A 258 15.43 22.29 -19.24
C ALA A 258 16.71 23.15 -19.40
N GLY A 259 17.45 22.98 -20.51
CA GLY A 259 18.62 23.79 -20.85
C GLY A 259 19.96 23.27 -20.32
N VAL A 260 20.05 22.00 -19.91
CA VAL A 260 21.31 21.34 -19.54
C VAL A 260 21.55 20.12 -20.43
N ALA A 261 22.55 20.18 -21.29
CA ALA A 261 22.92 19.10 -22.21
C ALA A 261 23.56 17.92 -21.45
N VAL A 262 23.28 16.70 -21.91
CA VAL A 262 23.92 15.48 -21.40
C VAL A 262 24.85 14.92 -22.47
N GLU A 263 26.14 14.82 -22.18
CA GLU A 263 27.20 14.53 -23.18
C GLU A 263 27.13 13.13 -23.80
N ALA A 264 26.51 12.17 -23.11
CA ALA A 264 26.43 10.77 -23.53
C ALA A 264 25.21 10.05 -22.92
N ALA A 265 24.95 8.83 -23.38
CA ALA A 265 23.98 7.96 -22.74
C ALA A 265 24.32 7.75 -21.25
N PRO A 266 23.33 7.69 -20.34
CA PRO A 266 23.59 7.48 -18.93
C PRO A 266 24.25 6.13 -18.66
N ALA A 267 25.17 6.08 -17.71
CA ALA A 267 25.85 4.84 -17.30
C ALA A 267 25.64 4.54 -15.81
N PRO A 268 25.68 3.26 -15.39
CA PRO A 268 25.71 2.91 -13.98
C PRO A 268 26.89 3.57 -13.28
N GLY A 269 26.66 4.14 -12.09
CA GLY A 269 27.72 4.75 -11.30
C GLY A 269 27.24 5.13 -9.91
N ARG A 270 28.09 4.89 -8.91
CA ARG A 270 27.78 5.28 -7.53
C ARG A 270 27.82 6.79 -7.38
N ALA A 271 26.91 7.33 -6.59
CA ALA A 271 26.99 8.73 -6.18
C ALA A 271 28.28 8.97 -5.39
N PRO A 272 28.92 10.15 -5.56
CA PRO A 272 30.04 10.53 -4.72
C PRO A 272 29.61 10.56 -3.24
N LYS A 273 30.57 10.34 -2.34
CA LYS A 273 30.37 10.40 -0.88
C LYS A 273 31.28 11.48 -0.29
N GLY A 274 30.97 11.91 0.93
CA GLY A 274 31.75 12.90 1.66
C GLY A 274 31.37 14.34 1.33
N PRO A 275 32.16 15.33 1.78
CA PRO A 275 31.78 16.76 1.73
C PRO A 275 31.62 17.31 0.30
N GLU A 276 32.17 16.63 -0.70
CA GLU A 276 32.05 17.03 -2.11
C GLU A 276 30.76 16.53 -2.78
N ALA A 277 29.96 15.69 -2.10
CA ALA A 277 28.70 15.16 -2.61
C ALA A 277 27.55 16.10 -2.27
N VAL A 278 27.10 16.89 -3.25
CA VAL A 278 26.04 17.88 -3.03
C VAL A 278 24.74 17.41 -3.67
N THR A 279 23.69 17.21 -2.87
CA THR A 279 22.34 16.99 -3.41
C THR A 279 21.83 18.29 -4.05
N VAL A 280 21.65 18.29 -5.36
CA VAL A 280 21.19 19.46 -6.13
C VAL A 280 19.69 19.46 -6.38
N ALA A 281 19.04 18.30 -6.31
CA ALA A 281 17.58 18.19 -6.36
C ALA A 281 17.12 16.89 -5.70
N LYS A 282 15.86 16.89 -5.24
CA LYS A 282 15.18 15.69 -4.73
C LYS A 282 13.70 15.72 -5.07
N THR A 283 13.13 14.54 -5.24
CA THR A 283 11.68 14.32 -5.25
C THR A 283 11.33 13.26 -4.22
N LEU A 284 10.13 13.34 -3.65
CA LEU A 284 9.64 12.41 -2.63
C LEU A 284 8.47 11.58 -3.19
N SER A 285 8.33 10.36 -2.69
CA SER A 285 7.13 9.55 -2.84
C SER A 285 5.94 10.17 -2.12
N ALA A 286 4.75 9.65 -2.38
CA ALA A 286 3.64 9.78 -1.43
C ALA A 286 4.05 9.19 -0.06
N PRO A 287 3.39 9.58 1.05
CA PRO A 287 3.65 8.96 2.36
C PRO A 287 3.47 7.45 2.31
N LEU A 288 4.18 6.73 3.18
CA LEU A 288 4.14 5.28 3.26
C LEU A 288 2.72 4.75 3.48
N SER A 289 1.86 5.50 4.18
CA SER A 289 0.43 5.19 4.31
C SER A 289 -0.24 5.03 2.94
N ALA A 290 -0.10 6.01 2.04
CA ALA A 290 -0.67 5.96 0.70
C ALA A 290 -0.02 4.87 -0.17
N LEU A 291 1.28 4.62 -0.01
CA LEU A 291 1.96 3.52 -0.71
C LEU A 291 1.44 2.15 -0.25
N VAL A 292 1.21 1.97 1.05
CA VAL A 292 0.61 0.75 1.61
C VAL A 292 -0.82 0.57 1.11
N GLU A 293 -1.63 1.62 1.13
CA GLU A 293 -3.02 1.56 0.65
C GLU A 293 -3.08 1.15 -0.82
N ARG A 294 -2.25 1.76 -1.67
CA ARG A 294 -2.11 1.38 -3.07
C ARG A 294 -1.65 -0.08 -3.23
N THR A 295 -0.64 -0.49 -2.45
CA THR A 295 -0.09 -1.86 -2.48
C THR A 295 -1.18 -2.89 -2.21
N LEU A 296 -2.01 -2.65 -1.19
CA LEU A 296 -3.06 -3.59 -0.80
C LEU A 296 -4.27 -3.53 -1.75
N THR A 297 -4.70 -2.33 -2.15
CA THR A 297 -5.88 -2.11 -3.00
C THR A 297 -5.70 -2.75 -4.37
N HIS A 298 -4.54 -2.53 -4.99
CA HIS A 298 -4.25 -2.96 -6.34
C HIS A 298 -3.38 -4.22 -6.41
N SER A 299 -2.98 -4.76 -5.25
CA SER A 299 -2.07 -5.90 -5.17
C SER A 299 -0.73 -5.65 -5.87
N ASP A 300 -0.21 -4.43 -5.77
CA ASP A 300 0.99 -3.95 -6.47
C ASP A 300 2.25 -4.72 -6.00
N ASN A 301 2.85 -5.49 -6.90
CA ASN A 301 4.01 -6.34 -6.57
C ASN A 301 5.29 -5.52 -6.45
N ASP A 302 5.49 -4.56 -7.35
CA ASP A 302 6.67 -3.69 -7.36
C ASP A 302 6.75 -2.89 -6.06
N LEU A 303 5.61 -2.35 -5.58
CA LEU A 303 5.58 -1.68 -4.29
C LEU A 303 5.76 -2.62 -3.11
N ALA A 304 5.19 -3.83 -3.13
CA ALA A 304 5.40 -4.77 -2.04
C ALA A 304 6.88 -5.15 -1.88
N GLU A 305 7.59 -5.36 -2.99
CA GLU A 305 9.03 -5.60 -2.99
C GLU A 305 9.84 -4.38 -2.52
N ALA A 306 9.40 -3.17 -2.88
CA ALA A 306 9.99 -1.93 -2.40
C ALA A 306 9.78 -1.75 -0.89
N LEU A 307 8.57 -1.97 -0.36
CA LEU A 307 8.23 -1.89 1.07
C LEU A 307 9.06 -2.87 1.91
N ALA A 308 9.24 -4.10 1.43
CA ALA A 308 10.09 -5.09 2.09
C ALA A 308 11.56 -4.62 2.15
N ARG A 309 12.06 -4.00 1.07
CA ARG A 309 13.42 -3.44 1.01
C ARG A 309 13.58 -2.18 1.87
N GLN A 310 12.57 -1.30 1.93
CA GLN A 310 12.56 -0.18 2.88
C GLN A 310 12.64 -0.69 4.33
N THR A 311 11.93 -1.78 4.64
CA THR A 311 12.00 -2.45 5.95
C THR A 311 13.43 -2.95 6.23
N ALA A 312 14.10 -3.56 5.24
CA ALA A 312 15.51 -3.96 5.36
C ALA A 312 16.43 -2.77 5.63
N LEU A 313 16.34 -1.72 4.81
CA LEU A 313 17.14 -0.50 4.97
C LEU A 313 16.98 0.10 6.37
N LYS A 314 15.74 0.23 6.84
CA LYS A 314 15.45 0.79 8.17
C LYS A 314 15.96 -0.08 9.32
N THR A 315 16.03 -1.39 9.14
CA THR A 315 16.50 -2.34 10.15
C THR A 315 17.98 -2.70 10.00
N GLY A 316 18.73 -1.98 9.17
CA GLY A 316 20.16 -2.19 8.98
C GLY A 316 20.52 -3.51 8.28
N ARG A 317 19.58 -4.08 7.51
CA ARG A 317 19.79 -5.30 6.73
C ARG A 317 20.07 -4.99 5.26
N PRO A 318 20.79 -5.86 4.55
CA PRO A 318 20.93 -5.74 3.09
C PRO A 318 19.55 -5.62 2.43
N ALA A 319 19.37 -4.63 1.56
CA ALA A 319 18.15 -4.49 0.75
C ALA A 319 18.17 -5.47 -0.43
N SER A 320 18.17 -6.77 -0.10
CA SER A 320 18.09 -7.91 -1.00
C SER A 320 16.83 -8.71 -0.68
N PHE A 321 16.48 -9.72 -1.50
CA PHE A 321 15.35 -10.60 -1.19
C PHE A 321 15.48 -11.28 0.19
N ASP A 322 16.64 -11.87 0.48
CA ASP A 322 16.88 -12.54 1.78
C ASP A 322 16.92 -11.54 2.95
N GLY A 323 17.58 -10.39 2.77
CA GLY A 323 17.65 -9.36 3.82
C GLY A 323 16.29 -8.73 4.11
N ALA A 324 15.48 -8.49 3.08
CA ALA A 324 14.09 -8.02 3.19
C ALA A 324 13.19 -9.04 3.88
N ALA A 325 13.23 -10.31 3.45
CA ALA A 325 12.48 -11.39 4.09
C ALA A 325 12.78 -11.51 5.59
N LYS A 326 14.08 -11.50 5.94
CA LYS A 326 14.50 -11.49 7.34
C LYS A 326 13.97 -10.24 8.05
N ALA A 327 14.14 -9.05 7.46
CA ALA A 327 13.74 -7.77 8.05
C ALA A 327 12.23 -7.69 8.36
N VAL A 328 11.39 -8.19 7.45
CA VAL A 328 9.95 -8.36 7.65
C VAL A 328 9.71 -9.24 8.87
N ARG A 329 10.26 -10.46 8.90
CA ARG A 329 10.08 -11.40 10.02
C ARG A 329 10.50 -10.80 11.37
N THR A 330 11.68 -10.19 11.44
CA THR A 330 12.21 -9.58 12.67
C THR A 330 11.36 -8.39 13.11
N THR A 331 10.85 -7.59 12.17
CA THR A 331 9.97 -6.48 12.52
C THR A 331 8.65 -6.96 13.10
N LEU A 332 8.03 -7.98 12.48
CA LEU A 332 6.75 -8.53 12.94
C LEU A 332 6.87 -9.19 14.31
N ALA A 333 8.03 -9.75 14.67
CA ALA A 333 8.26 -10.34 15.99
C ALA A 333 8.06 -9.35 17.13
N ARG A 334 8.19 -8.03 16.87
CA ARG A 334 7.95 -6.96 17.85
C ARG A 334 6.47 -6.69 18.15
N LEU A 335 5.56 -7.37 17.44
CA LEU A 335 4.11 -7.18 17.57
C LEU A 335 3.42 -8.35 18.28
N ASP A 336 4.18 -9.27 18.89
CA ASP A 336 3.67 -10.45 19.59
C ASP A 336 2.63 -11.20 18.75
N VAL A 337 2.96 -11.48 17.49
CA VAL A 337 2.14 -12.24 16.54
C VAL A 337 2.71 -13.65 16.34
N PRO A 338 1.88 -14.67 16.02
CA PRO A 338 2.33 -16.05 15.94
C PRO A 338 3.16 -16.29 14.66
N LEU A 339 4.49 -16.20 14.78
CA LEU A 339 5.43 -16.40 13.66
C LEU A 339 5.94 -17.84 13.51
N THR A 340 5.47 -18.78 14.33
CA THR A 340 5.86 -20.19 14.23
C THR A 340 5.53 -20.74 12.85
N GLY A 341 6.53 -21.30 12.16
CA GLY A 341 6.41 -21.82 10.80
C GLY A 341 6.29 -20.75 9.70
N ALA A 342 6.27 -19.45 10.05
CA ALA A 342 6.22 -18.37 9.07
C ALA A 342 7.56 -18.24 8.33
N ARG A 343 7.48 -18.23 7.00
CA ARG A 343 8.60 -18.01 6.08
C ARG A 343 8.22 -16.93 5.09
N PHE A 344 9.06 -15.92 4.99
CA PHE A 344 9.02 -14.90 3.96
C PHE A 344 10.16 -15.19 2.99
N ALA A 345 9.89 -15.20 1.70
CA ALA A 345 10.83 -15.40 0.61
C ALA A 345 10.89 -14.16 -0.28
N ASP A 346 9.80 -13.40 -0.35
CA ASP A 346 9.70 -12.10 -1.02
C ASP A 346 8.79 -11.14 -0.22
N GLY A 347 8.46 -9.97 -0.78
CA GLY A 347 7.48 -9.04 -0.20
C GLY A 347 6.07 -9.16 -0.80
N SER A 348 5.95 -9.73 -2.00
CA SER A 348 4.77 -9.68 -2.87
C SER A 348 3.87 -10.92 -2.80
N GLY A 349 4.37 -12.08 -2.40
CA GLY A 349 3.65 -13.34 -2.39
C GLY A 349 3.70 -14.09 -3.71
N LEU A 350 4.68 -13.79 -4.56
CA LEU A 350 4.87 -14.45 -5.84
C LEU A 350 5.77 -15.70 -5.71
N ASP A 351 6.67 -15.71 -4.72
CA ASP A 351 7.49 -16.87 -4.39
C ASP A 351 6.69 -17.90 -3.59
N ARG A 352 6.46 -19.06 -4.21
CA ARG A 352 5.72 -20.18 -3.59
C ARG A 352 6.35 -20.70 -2.30
N ARG A 353 7.60 -20.33 -2.00
CA ARG A 353 8.29 -20.67 -0.75
C ARG A 353 7.81 -19.87 0.45
N ASP A 354 7.03 -18.82 0.24
CA ASP A 354 6.32 -18.15 1.32
C ASP A 354 5.42 -19.13 2.06
N GLN A 355 5.41 -19.02 3.38
CA GLN A 355 4.55 -19.80 4.27
C GLN A 355 4.05 -18.89 5.39
N VAL A 356 2.74 -18.76 5.54
CA VAL A 356 2.11 -18.06 6.66
C VAL A 356 0.87 -18.82 7.10
N SER A 357 0.50 -18.71 8.37
CA SER A 357 -0.72 -19.31 8.91
C SER A 357 -1.90 -18.33 8.84
N ALA A 358 -3.13 -18.84 8.82
CA ALA A 358 -4.32 -18.00 8.90
C ALA A 358 -4.33 -17.17 10.20
N ALA A 359 -3.87 -17.76 11.31
CA ALA A 359 -3.73 -17.11 12.60
C ALA A 359 -2.73 -15.93 12.58
N LEU A 360 -1.65 -16.02 11.80
CA LEU A 360 -0.74 -14.89 11.62
C LEU A 360 -1.43 -13.74 10.90
N LEU A 361 -2.16 -14.02 9.81
CA LEU A 361 -2.86 -12.98 9.05
C LEU A 361 -3.94 -12.28 9.89
N THR A 362 -4.77 -13.02 10.65
CA THR A 362 -5.78 -12.43 11.53
C THR A 362 -5.15 -11.67 12.70
N ALA A 363 -4.03 -12.14 13.26
CA ALA A 363 -3.29 -11.40 14.28
C ALA A 363 -2.77 -10.05 13.74
N LEU A 364 -2.21 -10.02 12.53
CA LEU A 364 -1.74 -8.78 11.89
C LEU A 364 -2.88 -7.80 11.63
N LEU A 365 -4.03 -8.27 11.14
CA LEU A 365 -5.22 -7.45 10.94
C LEU A 365 -5.77 -6.91 12.26
N THR A 366 -5.74 -7.70 13.32
CA THR A 366 -6.11 -7.28 14.68
C THR A 366 -5.16 -6.20 15.19
N ARG A 367 -3.85 -6.32 14.96
CA ARG A 367 -2.86 -5.27 15.30
C ARG A 367 -3.11 -3.97 14.52
N ALA A 368 -3.58 -4.05 13.29
CA ALA A 368 -3.94 -2.87 12.48
C ALA A 368 -5.27 -2.22 12.90
N ALA A 369 -6.17 -2.99 13.51
CA ALA A 369 -7.42 -2.50 14.08
C ALA A 369 -7.23 -1.82 15.44
N ASP A 370 -6.23 -2.23 16.21
CA ASP A 370 -5.95 -1.75 17.57
C ASP A 370 -5.87 -0.20 17.63
N PRO A 371 -6.74 0.47 18.40
CA PRO A 371 -6.68 1.92 18.61
C PRO A 371 -5.35 2.43 19.16
N ALA A 372 -4.58 1.61 19.87
CA ALA A 372 -3.24 1.95 20.36
C ALA A 372 -2.17 1.92 19.26
N ARG A 373 -2.49 1.48 18.03
CA ARG A 373 -1.57 1.42 16.89
C ARG A 373 -2.13 2.14 15.65
N PRO A 374 -2.47 3.43 15.74
CA PRO A 374 -3.08 4.17 14.62
C PRO A 374 -2.17 4.23 13.37
N ALA A 375 -0.85 4.13 13.55
CA ALA A 375 0.13 4.04 12.47
C ALA A 375 -0.06 2.83 11.55
N LEU A 376 -0.74 1.77 12.00
CA LEU A 376 -1.03 0.57 11.21
C LEU A 376 -2.38 0.62 10.47
N ARG A 377 -3.21 1.64 10.73
CA ARG A 377 -4.53 1.80 10.11
C ARG A 377 -4.52 1.77 8.56
N PRO A 378 -3.48 2.25 7.86
CA PRO A 378 -3.38 2.13 6.40
C PRO A 378 -3.49 0.69 5.87
N VAL A 379 -3.19 -0.31 6.70
CA VAL A 379 -3.38 -1.72 6.32
C VAL A 379 -4.85 -2.06 6.13
N LEU A 380 -5.75 -1.48 6.93
CA LEU A 380 -7.19 -1.72 6.84
C LEU A 380 -7.87 -0.86 5.77
N THR A 381 -7.48 0.41 5.66
CA THR A 381 -8.02 1.32 4.65
C THR A 381 -7.55 0.97 3.24
N GLY A 382 -6.41 0.30 3.13
CA GLY A 382 -5.89 -0.25 1.88
C GLY A 382 -6.55 -1.55 1.41
N LEU A 383 -7.41 -2.19 2.20
CA LEU A 383 -8.06 -3.43 1.78
C LEU A 383 -9.15 -3.14 0.73
N PRO A 384 -9.14 -3.82 -0.43
CA PRO A 384 -10.26 -3.80 -1.38
C PRO A 384 -11.61 -4.05 -0.72
N VAL A 385 -12.65 -3.36 -1.17
CA VAL A 385 -14.02 -3.49 -0.67
C VAL A 385 -14.84 -4.36 -1.63
N GLY A 386 -15.52 -5.38 -1.10
CA GLY A 386 -16.39 -6.28 -1.86
C GLY A 386 -17.41 -5.52 -2.71
N GLY A 387 -17.41 -5.79 -4.02
CA GLY A 387 -18.32 -5.18 -4.99
C GLY A 387 -18.02 -3.71 -5.33
N PHE A 388 -16.90 -3.16 -4.87
CA PHE A 388 -16.66 -1.72 -4.97
C PHE A 388 -15.26 -1.31 -5.44
N SER A 389 -14.20 -1.87 -4.87
CA SER A 389 -12.84 -1.38 -5.14
C SER A 389 -11.80 -2.49 -5.29
N GLY A 390 -10.67 -2.11 -5.89
CA GLY A 390 -9.48 -2.95 -6.02
C GLY A 390 -9.78 -4.31 -6.65
N THR A 391 -9.10 -5.34 -6.15
CA THR A 391 -9.25 -6.72 -6.62
C THR A 391 -10.57 -7.40 -6.22
N LEU A 392 -11.47 -6.69 -5.53
CA LEU A 392 -12.81 -7.16 -5.18
C LEU A 392 -13.93 -6.42 -5.93
N ARG A 393 -13.60 -5.51 -6.86
CA ARG A 393 -14.58 -4.68 -7.59
C ARG A 393 -15.66 -5.50 -8.30
N SER A 394 -15.28 -6.62 -8.89
CA SER A 394 -16.18 -7.53 -9.64
C SER A 394 -16.45 -8.83 -8.87
N ARG A 395 -16.40 -8.78 -7.53
CA ARG A 395 -16.70 -9.89 -6.63
C ARG A 395 -17.79 -9.44 -5.66
N PHE A 396 -18.54 -10.37 -5.08
CA PHE A 396 -19.70 -10.07 -4.23
C PHE A 396 -20.83 -9.31 -4.96
N GLU A 397 -21.11 -9.69 -6.21
CA GLU A 397 -22.22 -9.14 -7.00
C GLU A 397 -23.59 -9.71 -6.54
N ASP A 398 -24.68 -9.31 -7.20
CA ASP A 398 -26.03 -9.88 -7.03
C ASP A 398 -26.58 -9.93 -5.61
N GLY A 399 -26.45 -8.83 -4.88
CA GLY A 399 -27.03 -8.70 -3.54
C GLY A 399 -26.31 -9.50 -2.46
N SER A 400 -25.09 -9.98 -2.73
CA SER A 400 -24.23 -10.65 -1.75
C SER A 400 -24.18 -9.90 -0.40
N PRO A 401 -24.37 -10.60 0.74
CA PRO A 401 -24.21 -10.00 2.07
C PRO A 401 -22.82 -9.40 2.31
N GLY A 402 -21.80 -9.86 1.59
CA GLY A 402 -20.43 -9.34 1.70
C GLY A 402 -20.19 -8.01 0.98
N ALA A 403 -21.09 -7.59 0.07
CA ALA A 403 -20.92 -6.36 -0.71
C ALA A 403 -20.89 -5.13 0.21
N GLY A 404 -19.85 -4.30 0.07
CA GLY A 404 -19.61 -3.11 0.91
C GLY A 404 -19.11 -3.39 2.33
N LEU A 405 -19.31 -4.60 2.85
CA LEU A 405 -18.98 -4.98 4.24
C LEU A 405 -17.67 -5.76 4.35
N VAL A 406 -17.37 -6.64 3.39
CA VAL A 406 -16.10 -7.36 3.34
C VAL A 406 -15.03 -6.43 2.78
N ARG A 407 -13.96 -6.23 3.56
CA ARG A 407 -12.74 -5.54 3.13
C ARG A 407 -11.57 -6.50 3.23
N ALA A 408 -11.02 -6.95 2.12
CA ALA A 408 -10.03 -8.03 2.16
C ALA A 408 -8.98 -7.99 1.05
N LYS A 409 -7.77 -8.42 1.40
CA LYS A 409 -6.72 -8.68 0.44
C LYS A 409 -6.93 -10.05 -0.19
N THR A 410 -6.94 -10.08 -1.52
CA THR A 410 -6.94 -11.33 -2.30
C THR A 410 -5.54 -11.91 -2.45
N GLY A 411 -5.47 -13.23 -2.60
CA GLY A 411 -4.28 -13.97 -3.02
C GLY A 411 -4.64 -15.01 -4.08
N THR A 412 -3.88 -15.08 -5.18
CA THR A 412 -4.09 -16.06 -6.25
C THR A 412 -2.76 -16.41 -6.90
N LEU A 413 -2.46 -17.71 -6.95
CA LEU A 413 -1.47 -18.35 -7.82
C LEU A 413 -2.12 -19.64 -8.36
N THR A 414 -1.52 -20.30 -9.35
CA THR A 414 -1.99 -21.63 -9.78
C THR A 414 -2.03 -22.59 -8.59
N GLY A 415 -3.22 -23.13 -8.29
CA GLY A 415 -3.44 -24.04 -7.16
C GLY A 415 -3.38 -23.41 -5.77
N VAL A 416 -3.40 -22.08 -5.64
CA VAL A 416 -3.39 -21.37 -4.34
C VAL A 416 -4.34 -20.18 -4.41
N ASN A 417 -5.32 -20.14 -3.51
CA ASN A 417 -6.24 -19.02 -3.39
C ASN A 417 -6.40 -18.64 -1.91
N ALA A 418 -6.43 -17.35 -1.63
CA ALA A 418 -6.59 -16.87 -0.27
C ALA A 418 -7.38 -15.56 -0.23
N LEU A 419 -8.06 -15.33 0.88
CA LEU A 419 -8.76 -14.09 1.18
C LEU A 419 -8.60 -13.79 2.67
N ALA A 420 -8.02 -12.64 3.01
CA ALA A 420 -7.80 -12.22 4.39
C ALA A 420 -8.15 -10.75 4.57
N GLY A 421 -8.92 -10.45 5.60
CA GLY A 421 -9.45 -9.11 5.79
C GLY A 421 -10.37 -8.95 6.98
N THR A 422 -11.26 -7.99 6.88
CA THR A 422 -12.22 -7.65 7.93
C THR A 422 -13.64 -7.61 7.40
N VAL A 423 -14.59 -7.79 8.31
CA VAL A 423 -16.02 -7.69 8.05
C VAL A 423 -16.71 -7.14 9.29
N VAL A 424 -17.71 -6.28 9.09
CA VAL A 424 -18.55 -5.77 10.17
C VAL A 424 -19.83 -6.59 10.21
N THR A 425 -20.15 -7.12 11.38
CA THR A 425 -21.35 -7.94 11.63
C THR A 425 -22.57 -7.07 11.94
N ALA A 426 -23.75 -7.69 12.10
CA ALA A 426 -25.03 -6.98 12.23
C ALA A 426 -25.11 -6.12 13.50
N ASP A 427 -24.44 -6.55 14.57
CA ASP A 427 -24.36 -5.86 15.85
C ASP A 427 -23.23 -4.81 15.90
N GLY A 428 -22.57 -4.54 14.76
CA GLY A 428 -21.48 -3.58 14.64
C GLY A 428 -20.10 -4.11 15.05
N ARG A 429 -19.98 -5.39 15.40
CA ARG A 429 -18.70 -5.99 15.79
C ARG A 429 -17.80 -6.19 14.56
N LEU A 430 -16.55 -5.73 14.67
CA LEU A 430 -15.50 -5.92 13.66
C LEU A 430 -14.81 -7.28 13.85
N LEU A 431 -14.88 -8.13 12.83
CA LEU A 431 -14.17 -9.40 12.79
C LEU A 431 -12.99 -9.30 11.82
N ALA A 432 -11.86 -9.89 12.20
CA ALA A 432 -10.75 -10.21 11.30
C ALA A 432 -10.86 -11.67 10.88
N PHE A 433 -10.65 -11.97 9.59
CA PHE A 433 -10.69 -13.32 9.05
C PHE A 433 -9.52 -13.58 8.09
N ALA A 434 -9.14 -14.84 7.97
CA ALA A 434 -8.23 -15.32 6.94
C ALA A 434 -8.64 -16.72 6.51
N PHE A 435 -8.81 -16.91 5.20
CA PHE A 435 -9.12 -18.18 4.56
C PHE A 435 -8.05 -18.48 3.52
N LEU A 436 -7.37 -19.61 3.66
CA LEU A 436 -6.31 -20.06 2.76
C LEU A 436 -6.70 -21.41 2.18
N ALA A 437 -6.53 -21.55 0.87
CA ALA A 437 -6.88 -22.72 0.09
C ALA A 437 -5.69 -23.10 -0.81
N GLY A 438 -5.35 -24.39 -0.83
CA GLY A 438 -4.21 -24.93 -1.55
C GLY A 438 -4.58 -26.20 -2.31
N ARG A 439 -3.88 -26.44 -3.42
CA ARG A 439 -4.27 -27.42 -4.45
C ARG A 439 -5.69 -27.15 -4.96
N THR A 440 -6.05 -25.87 -5.10
CA THR A 440 -7.33 -25.46 -5.67
C THR A 440 -7.44 -25.87 -7.15
N PRO A 441 -8.61 -26.30 -7.64
CA PRO A 441 -8.77 -26.66 -9.04
C PRO A 441 -8.59 -25.47 -9.99
N SER A 442 -9.21 -24.33 -9.67
CA SER A 442 -9.09 -23.10 -10.45
C SER A 442 -9.41 -21.87 -9.60
N ALA A 443 -9.00 -20.68 -10.07
CA ALA A 443 -9.40 -19.44 -9.42
C ALA A 443 -10.92 -19.20 -9.52
N ASP A 444 -11.52 -19.58 -10.64
CA ASP A 444 -12.95 -19.39 -10.93
C ASP A 444 -13.86 -20.17 -9.98
N THR A 445 -13.37 -21.27 -9.40
CA THR A 445 -14.11 -22.06 -8.40
C THR A 445 -13.75 -21.67 -6.97
N ALA A 446 -12.46 -21.43 -6.69
CA ALA A 446 -11.99 -21.11 -5.36
C ALA A 446 -12.40 -19.70 -4.90
N GLN A 447 -12.38 -18.70 -5.79
CA GLN A 447 -12.69 -17.31 -5.41
C GLN A 447 -14.16 -17.15 -4.97
N PRO A 448 -15.18 -17.68 -5.69
CA PRO A 448 -16.56 -17.65 -5.20
C PRO A 448 -16.76 -18.41 -3.88
N ALA A 449 -16.04 -19.52 -3.66
CA ALA A 449 -16.10 -20.25 -2.39
C ALA A 449 -15.54 -19.43 -1.22
N LEU A 450 -14.42 -18.73 -1.41
CA LEU A 450 -13.85 -17.78 -0.43
C LEU A 450 -14.79 -16.58 -0.19
N ASP A 451 -15.50 -16.12 -1.21
CA ASP A 451 -16.49 -15.05 -1.08
C ASP A 451 -17.68 -15.51 -0.23
N ARG A 452 -18.20 -16.73 -0.46
CA ARG A 452 -19.26 -17.30 0.38
C ARG A 452 -18.82 -17.43 1.85
N LEU A 453 -17.59 -17.90 2.10
CA LEU A 453 -17.03 -17.99 3.46
C LEU A 453 -16.99 -16.64 4.18
N SER A 454 -16.50 -15.61 3.50
CA SER A 454 -16.40 -14.27 4.09
C SER A 454 -17.76 -13.56 4.20
N ALA A 455 -18.66 -13.75 3.22
CA ALA A 455 -20.02 -13.24 3.28
C ALA A 455 -20.85 -13.89 4.39
N ALA A 456 -20.60 -15.16 4.74
CA ALA A 456 -21.28 -15.85 5.85
C ALA A 456 -20.97 -15.23 7.24
N LEU A 457 -19.93 -14.40 7.32
CA LEU A 457 -19.60 -13.61 8.51
C LEU A 457 -20.38 -12.28 8.57
N ALA A 458 -20.92 -11.83 7.44
CA ALA A 458 -21.68 -10.59 7.34
C ALA A 458 -23.12 -10.77 7.88
N PRO A 459 -23.86 -9.68 8.16
CA PRO A 459 -25.28 -9.74 8.49
C PRO A 459 -26.07 -10.47 7.38
N PRO A 460 -27.03 -11.36 7.71
CA PRO A 460 -28.01 -11.77 6.73
C PRO A 460 -28.80 -10.54 6.25
N ARG A 461 -29.10 -10.47 4.95
CA ARG A 461 -29.94 -9.43 4.37
C ARG A 461 -31.42 -9.76 4.52
#